data_AF-A0A8C2Y831-F1
#
_entry.id   AF-A0A8C2Y831-F1
#
_cell.length_a   1.000
_cell.length_b   1.000
_cell.length_c   1.000
_cell.angle_alpha   90.00
_cell.angle_beta   90.00
_cell.angle_gamma   90.00
#
_symmetry.space_group_name_H-M   'P 1'
#
loop_
_entity.id
_entity.type
_entity.pdbx_description
1 polymer ?
#
loop_
_entity_poly.entity_id
_entity_poly.type
_entity_poly.pdbx_seq_one_letter_code
_entity_poly.pdbx_strand_id
1 'polypeptide(L)'
;ILCRGVFAGDCRQLSVRSCFPALHRAERRRRSVIVGMRGHPDAIPMGRWSQWALRGGLQTLPESIATFVRLRGADVRCNAELQRLRLRSDRTWQLTLPDSTITADHVISALPAAALARVLPPEFHPLAQELTHIPAVTVAVVNLQYRGTAPAPLFGTPYMYMGVHPIYVHGGPPVLLPLQVMLGGSWFQRLRLGMWGYGDVVPQPHTGSHGGVPIERIRHFIEQQQLPLSLIGASYGGVSVNDCIASAKAAVGRLMGG
;
A
#
# COMPACT_ATOMS: atom_id res chain seq x y z
N ILE A 1 -4.55 -11.78 14.94
CA ILE A 1 -3.07 -11.89 14.80
C ILE A 1 -2.64 -11.45 13.41
N LEU A 2 -3.03 -12.17 12.34
CA LEU A 2 -2.59 -11.88 10.97
C LEU A 2 -3.00 -10.49 10.44
N CYS A 3 -4.23 -10.05 10.73
CA CYS A 3 -4.72 -8.74 10.28
C CYS A 3 -3.95 -7.54 10.87
N ARG A 4 -3.51 -7.63 12.14
CA ARG A 4 -2.74 -6.56 12.78
C ARG A 4 -1.29 -6.54 12.31
N GLY A 5 -0.68 -7.71 12.10
CA GLY A 5 0.69 -7.80 11.61
C GLY A 5 0.87 -7.33 10.15
N VAL A 6 -0.11 -7.56 9.27
CA VAL A 6 -0.02 -7.19 7.84
C VAL A 6 -0.68 -5.84 7.55
N PHE A 7 -1.83 -5.55 8.16
CA PHE A 7 -2.61 -4.36 7.85
C PHE A 7 -2.64 -3.33 8.99
N ALA A 8 -2.03 -3.60 10.15
CA ALA A 8 -2.17 -2.76 11.35
C ALA A 8 -3.64 -2.42 11.71
N GLY A 9 -4.58 -3.27 11.30
CA GLY A 9 -6.02 -2.98 11.29
C GLY A 9 -6.87 -3.79 12.28
N ASP A 10 -8.11 -3.33 12.49
CA ASP A 10 -9.12 -4.06 13.27
C ASP A 10 -9.70 -5.21 12.44
N CYS A 11 -9.51 -6.45 12.91
CA CYS A 11 -10.02 -7.64 12.22
C CYS A 11 -11.55 -7.69 12.11
N ARG A 12 -12.29 -6.92 12.93
CA ARG A 12 -13.76 -6.82 12.84
C ARG A 12 -14.24 -5.96 11.68
N GLN A 13 -13.37 -5.09 11.15
CA GLN A 13 -13.73 -4.13 10.11
C GLN A 13 -13.10 -4.47 8.76
N LEU A 14 -12.13 -5.39 8.73
CA LEU A 14 -11.39 -5.76 7.52
C LEU A 14 -12.14 -6.78 6.67
N SER A 15 -12.18 -6.52 5.36
CA SER A 15 -12.77 -7.43 4.36
C SER A 15 -11.89 -8.65 4.15
N VAL A 16 -12.39 -9.84 4.50
CA VAL A 16 -11.72 -11.13 4.20
C VAL A 16 -11.52 -11.30 2.69
N ARG A 17 -12.47 -10.84 1.86
CA ARG A 17 -12.38 -10.87 0.40
C ARG A 17 -11.16 -10.10 -0.12
N SER A 18 -10.85 -8.97 0.50
CA SER A 18 -9.77 -8.09 0.07
C SER A 18 -8.43 -8.46 0.73
N CYS A 19 -8.42 -8.76 2.03
CA CYS A 19 -7.21 -9.11 2.77
C CYS A 19 -6.70 -10.52 2.47
N PHE A 20 -7.62 -11.48 2.23
CA PHE A 20 -7.30 -12.89 2.02
C PHE A 20 -8.05 -13.47 0.81
N PRO A 21 -7.79 -12.99 -0.42
CA PRO A 21 -8.55 -13.40 -1.60
C PRO A 21 -8.48 -14.91 -1.90
N ALA A 22 -7.38 -15.58 -1.54
CA ALA A 22 -7.24 -17.02 -1.66
C ALA A 22 -8.24 -17.77 -0.76
N LEU A 23 -8.33 -17.38 0.51
CA LEU A 23 -9.25 -18.00 1.47
C LEU A 23 -10.71 -17.73 1.10
N HIS A 24 -11.04 -16.50 0.71
CA HIS A 24 -12.40 -16.16 0.27
C HIS A 24 -12.82 -16.95 -0.98
N ARG A 25 -11.91 -17.14 -1.96
CA ARG A 25 -12.18 -17.96 -3.15
C ARG A 25 -12.30 -19.44 -2.80
N ALA A 26 -11.47 -19.95 -1.89
CA ALA A 26 -11.53 -21.32 -1.41
C ALA A 26 -12.88 -21.62 -0.75
N GLU A 27 -13.33 -20.73 0.14
CA GLU A 27 -14.66 -20.79 0.75
C GLU A 27 -15.78 -20.72 -0.29
N ARG A 28 -15.77 -19.71 -1.18
CA ARG A 28 -16.83 -19.55 -2.19
C ARG A 28 -16.94 -20.74 -3.13
N ARG A 29 -15.83 -21.39 -3.48
CA ARG A 29 -15.82 -22.53 -4.40
C ARG A 29 -16.25 -23.84 -3.75
N ARG A 30 -15.86 -24.09 -2.49
CA ARG A 30 -16.04 -25.40 -1.85
C ARG A 30 -16.87 -25.37 -0.57
N ARG A 31 -17.46 -24.22 -0.22
CA ARG A 31 -18.19 -23.95 1.04
C ARG A 31 -17.40 -24.31 2.31
N SER A 32 -16.08 -24.46 2.17
CA SER A 32 -15.14 -24.82 3.23
C SER A 32 -13.76 -24.34 2.82
N VAL A 33 -13.13 -23.55 3.69
CA VAL A 33 -11.75 -23.07 3.48
C VAL A 33 -10.79 -24.25 3.45
N ILE A 34 -10.91 -25.20 4.38
CA ILE A 34 -10.00 -26.35 4.50
C ILE A 34 -10.05 -27.21 3.24
N VAL A 35 -11.26 -27.53 2.76
CA VAL A 35 -11.44 -28.32 1.54
C VAL A 35 -11.04 -27.52 0.30
N GLY A 36 -11.31 -26.21 0.26
CA GLY A 36 -10.95 -25.34 -0.85
C GLY A 36 -9.44 -25.09 -0.97
N MET A 37 -8.71 -25.20 0.14
CA MET A 37 -7.25 -25.09 0.20
C MET A 37 -6.53 -26.43 -0.04
N ARG A 38 -7.21 -27.58 0.12
CA ARG A 38 -6.63 -28.89 -0.21
C ARG A 38 -6.26 -28.97 -1.68
N GLY A 39 -4.98 -29.22 -1.95
CA GLY A 39 -4.43 -29.34 -3.30
C GLY A 39 -4.29 -28.00 -4.03
N HIS A 40 -4.40 -26.87 -3.34
CA HIS A 40 -3.95 -25.60 -3.90
C HIS A 40 -2.43 -25.72 -4.06
N PRO A 41 -1.86 -25.56 -5.28
CA PRO A 41 -0.43 -25.51 -5.42
C PRO A 41 0.03 -24.34 -4.56
N ASP A 42 0.86 -24.63 -3.56
CA ASP A 42 1.61 -23.60 -2.88
C ASP A 42 2.38 -22.81 -3.95
N ALA A 43 2.42 -21.50 -3.72
CA ALA A 43 3.12 -20.55 -4.56
C ALA A 43 4.50 -21.08 -5.00
N ILE A 44 4.77 -20.93 -6.31
CA ILE A 44 6.07 -20.81 -6.99
C ILE A 44 7.27 -21.48 -6.27
N PRO A 45 7.95 -22.48 -6.87
CA PRO A 45 9.20 -23.00 -6.33
C PRO A 45 10.35 -22.00 -6.53
N MET A 46 10.33 -20.88 -5.81
CA MET A 46 11.53 -20.11 -5.49
C MET A 46 12.02 -20.68 -4.16
N GLY A 47 12.98 -21.61 -4.22
CA GLY A 47 13.37 -22.48 -3.12
C GLY A 47 13.62 -21.78 -1.78
N ARG A 48 13.38 -22.50 -0.67
CA ARG A 48 13.74 -22.27 0.76
C ARG A 48 13.71 -20.86 1.40
N TRP A 49 13.54 -19.76 0.68
CA TRP A 49 13.61 -18.40 1.21
C TRP A 49 12.18 -17.88 1.43
N SER A 50 11.75 -17.79 2.68
CA SER A 50 10.45 -17.21 3.05
C SER A 50 10.46 -15.68 3.07
N GLN A 51 11.63 -15.04 3.22
CA GLN A 51 11.84 -13.60 3.27
C GLN A 51 13.24 -13.24 2.76
N TRP A 52 13.40 -12.05 2.18
CA TRP A 52 14.69 -11.51 1.75
C TRP A 52 14.72 -10.00 1.93
N ALA A 53 15.92 -9.44 2.04
CA ALA A 53 16.17 -8.01 2.10
C ALA A 53 17.44 -7.67 1.29
N LEU A 54 17.60 -6.40 0.93
CA LEU A 54 18.80 -5.94 0.24
C LEU A 54 19.88 -5.55 1.25
N ARG A 55 21.12 -5.92 0.95
CA ARG A 55 22.29 -5.36 1.65
C ARG A 55 22.30 -3.84 1.40
N GLY A 56 22.31 -3.05 2.48
CA GLY A 56 22.11 -1.58 2.40
C GLY A 56 20.67 -1.13 2.72
N GLY A 57 19.75 -2.07 2.96
CA GLY A 57 18.36 -1.78 3.30
C GLY A 57 17.44 -1.73 2.07
N LEU A 58 16.13 -1.83 2.30
CA LEU A 58 15.14 -1.82 1.21
C LEU A 58 15.08 -0.47 0.46
N GLN A 59 15.59 0.62 1.04
CA GLN A 59 15.70 1.93 0.40
C GLN A 59 16.59 1.90 -0.85
N THR A 60 17.55 0.98 -0.94
CA THR A 60 18.41 0.81 -2.12
C THR A 60 17.59 0.46 -3.37
N LEU A 61 16.43 -0.21 -3.22
CA LEU A 61 15.55 -0.55 -4.34
C LEU A 61 14.95 0.68 -5.03
N PRO A 62 14.17 1.56 -4.36
CA PRO A 62 13.61 2.75 -4.98
C PRO A 62 14.70 3.73 -5.46
N GLU A 63 15.83 3.85 -4.76
CA GLU A 63 16.96 4.68 -5.21
C GLU A 63 17.54 4.18 -6.54
N SER A 64 17.75 2.86 -6.65
CA SER A 64 18.25 2.25 -7.89
C SER A 64 17.24 2.40 -9.04
N ILE A 65 15.93 2.29 -8.76
CA ILE A 65 14.88 2.53 -9.75
C ILE A 65 14.92 3.99 -10.22
N ALA A 66 15.00 4.96 -9.30
CA ALA A 66 15.06 6.38 -9.64
C ALA A 66 16.27 6.70 -10.53
N THR A 67 17.44 6.15 -10.19
CA THR A 67 18.65 6.28 -11.02
C THR A 67 18.45 5.64 -12.40
N PHE A 68 17.94 4.41 -12.45
CA PHE A 68 17.71 3.68 -13.70
C PHE A 68 16.77 4.43 -14.66
N VAL A 69 15.64 4.96 -14.17
CA VAL A 69 14.69 5.67 -15.03
C VAL A 69 15.22 7.03 -15.50
N ARG A 70 15.97 7.75 -14.65
CA ARG A 70 16.64 9.00 -15.05
C ARG A 70 17.65 8.76 -16.18
N LEU A 71 18.46 7.70 -16.07
CA LEU A 71 19.42 7.33 -17.12
C LEU A 71 18.73 6.95 -18.45
N ARG A 72 17.46 6.54 -18.40
CA ARG A 72 16.63 6.26 -19.58
C ARG A 72 15.88 7.49 -20.10
N GLY A 73 16.14 8.67 -19.56
CA GLY A 73 15.55 9.94 -20.00
C GLY A 73 14.21 10.29 -19.35
N ALA A 74 13.78 9.58 -18.30
CA ALA A 74 12.58 9.97 -17.55
C ALA A 74 12.86 11.22 -16.69
N ASP A 75 11.98 12.21 -16.76
CA ASP A 75 12.01 13.38 -15.88
C ASP A 75 11.44 13.02 -14.50
N VAL A 76 12.30 13.00 -13.48
CA VAL A 76 11.92 12.66 -12.10
C VAL A 76 12.04 13.90 -11.23
N ARG A 77 10.89 14.51 -10.92
CA ARG A 77 10.79 15.70 -10.09
C ARG A 77 10.47 15.33 -8.64
N CYS A 78 11.33 15.73 -7.72
CA CYS A 78 11.09 15.66 -6.28
C CYS A 78 10.57 17.01 -5.77
N ASN A 79 9.87 17.01 -4.62
CA ASN A 79 9.25 18.22 -4.05
C ASN A 79 8.25 18.92 -4.99
N ALA A 80 7.69 18.18 -5.95
CA ALA A 80 6.70 18.65 -6.91
C ALA A 80 5.32 18.12 -6.53
N GLU A 81 4.71 18.68 -5.48
CA GLU A 81 3.39 18.24 -5.02
C GLU A 81 2.31 18.60 -6.05
N LEU A 82 1.52 17.61 -6.46
CA LEU A 82 0.36 17.84 -7.31
C LEU A 82 -0.72 18.59 -6.53
N GLN A 83 -1.03 19.82 -6.95
CA GLN A 83 -2.03 20.65 -6.29
C GLN A 83 -3.42 20.47 -6.91
N ARG A 84 -3.49 20.24 -8.22
CA ARG A 84 -4.76 20.11 -8.95
C ARG A 84 -4.60 19.31 -10.23
N LEU A 85 -5.65 18.54 -10.55
CA LEU A 85 -5.89 17.94 -11.85
C LEU A 85 -7.06 18.64 -12.53
N ARG A 86 -6.96 18.79 -13.84
CA ARG A 86 -8.06 19.24 -14.70
C ARG A 86 -8.07 18.42 -15.98
N LEU A 87 -9.21 17.88 -16.36
CA LEU A 87 -9.37 17.30 -17.68
C LEU A 87 -9.68 18.41 -18.68
N ARG A 88 -8.91 18.48 -19.75
CA ARG A 88 -9.10 19.46 -20.83
C ARG A 88 -10.12 18.94 -21.85
N SER A 89 -10.61 19.82 -22.71
CA SER A 89 -11.57 19.49 -23.77
C SER A 89 -11.02 18.49 -24.81
N ASP A 90 -9.70 18.45 -24.99
CA ASP A 90 -8.98 17.50 -25.85
C ASP A 90 -8.74 16.14 -25.17
N ARG A 91 -9.35 15.91 -24.00
CA ARG A 91 -9.17 14.73 -23.14
C ARG A 91 -7.76 14.55 -22.57
N THR A 92 -6.89 15.55 -22.63
CA THR A 92 -5.60 15.52 -21.92
C THR A 92 -5.75 16.01 -20.48
N TRP A 93 -4.90 15.52 -19.58
CA TRP A 93 -4.80 16.03 -18.22
C TRP A 93 -3.88 17.24 -18.15
N GLN A 94 -4.32 18.25 -17.40
CA GLN A 94 -3.47 19.34 -16.93
C GLN A 94 -3.19 19.15 -15.43
N LEU A 95 -1.91 19.07 -15.08
CA LEU A 95 -1.40 18.91 -13.73
C LEU A 95 -0.83 20.25 -13.27
N THR A 96 -1.39 20.80 -12.19
CA THR A 96 -0.86 22.01 -11.56
C THR A 96 0.08 21.64 -10.43
N LEU A 97 1.33 22.10 -10.53
CA LEU A 97 2.39 22.00 -9.52
C LEU A 97 2.61 23.38 -8.88
N PRO A 98 3.41 23.50 -7.80
CA PRO A 98 3.61 24.77 -7.13
C PRO A 98 4.29 25.84 -8.02
N ASP A 99 5.15 25.39 -8.94
CA ASP A 99 6.01 26.22 -9.77
C ASP A 99 5.67 26.16 -11.26
N SER A 100 4.82 25.22 -11.67
CA SER A 100 4.66 24.87 -13.08
C SER A 100 3.33 24.17 -13.37
N THR A 101 3.04 24.00 -14.66
CA THR A 101 1.91 23.20 -15.12
C THR A 101 2.39 22.25 -16.20
N ILE A 102 1.94 20.99 -16.13
CA ILE A 102 2.30 19.92 -17.07
C ILE A 102 1.02 19.42 -17.74
N THR A 103 1.13 19.06 -19.01
CA THR A 103 0.07 18.36 -19.74
C THR A 103 0.47 16.90 -19.98
N ALA A 104 -0.49 15.98 -19.88
CA ALA A 104 -0.26 14.56 -20.10
C ALA A 104 -1.47 13.92 -20.80
N ASP A 105 -1.21 13.06 -21.79
CA ASP A 105 -2.26 12.30 -22.47
C ASP A 105 -2.92 11.27 -21.54
N HIS A 106 -2.13 10.74 -20.60
CA HIS A 106 -2.59 9.77 -19.61
C HIS A 106 -1.90 9.97 -18.26
N VAL A 107 -2.63 9.77 -17.17
CA VAL A 107 -2.09 9.85 -15.80
C VAL A 107 -2.13 8.49 -15.13
N ILE A 108 -0.99 8.04 -14.60
CA ILE A 108 -0.93 6.89 -13.68
C ILE A 108 -0.77 7.44 -12.26
N SER A 109 -1.83 7.38 -11.46
CA SER A 109 -1.80 7.82 -10.07
C SER A 109 -1.30 6.69 -9.16
N ALA A 110 -0.17 6.96 -8.50
CA ALA A 110 0.35 6.19 -7.37
C ALA A 110 0.09 6.86 -6.02
N LEU A 111 -0.75 7.90 -5.99
CA LEU A 111 -1.07 8.65 -4.78
C LEU A 111 -1.95 7.82 -3.84
N PRO A 112 -1.86 8.05 -2.51
CA PRO A 112 -2.89 7.57 -1.59
C PRO A 112 -4.28 8.06 -2.03
N ALA A 113 -5.31 7.23 -1.86
CA ALA A 113 -6.66 7.54 -2.34
C ALA A 113 -7.21 8.89 -1.84
N ALA A 114 -7.00 9.22 -0.57
CA ALA A 114 -7.40 10.50 0.00
C ALA A 114 -6.65 11.69 -0.64
N ALA A 115 -5.37 11.53 -0.97
CA ALA A 115 -4.60 12.57 -1.65
C ALA A 115 -5.10 12.79 -3.08
N LEU A 116 -5.39 11.71 -3.82
CA LEU A 116 -5.99 11.79 -5.15
C LEU A 116 -7.37 12.47 -5.11
N ALA A 117 -8.22 12.13 -4.13
CA ALA A 117 -9.54 12.73 -3.98
C ALA A 117 -9.51 14.26 -3.84
N ARG A 118 -8.46 14.82 -3.19
CA ARG A 118 -8.31 16.27 -2.99
C ARG A 118 -7.89 17.03 -4.24
N VAL A 119 -7.16 16.38 -5.14
CA VAL A 119 -6.62 17.04 -6.35
C VAL A 119 -7.54 16.86 -7.56
N LEU A 120 -8.51 15.95 -7.49
CA LEU A 120 -9.50 15.76 -8.55
C LEU A 120 -10.38 17.01 -8.72
N PRO A 121 -10.76 17.36 -9.96
CA PRO A 121 -11.65 18.47 -10.22
C PRO A 121 -13.08 18.18 -9.72
N PRO A 122 -13.88 19.23 -9.44
CA PRO A 122 -15.24 19.08 -8.90
C PRO A 122 -16.19 18.24 -9.77
N GLU A 123 -15.97 18.22 -11.08
CA GLU A 123 -16.73 17.38 -12.03
C GLU A 123 -16.61 15.87 -11.75
N PHE A 124 -15.52 15.45 -11.10
CA PHE A 124 -15.32 14.06 -10.66
C PHE A 124 -15.61 13.86 -9.17
N HIS A 125 -16.51 14.67 -8.59
CA HIS A 125 -16.93 14.51 -7.21
C HIS A 125 -17.39 13.09 -6.85
N PRO A 126 -18.17 12.36 -7.68
CA PRO A 126 -18.54 10.97 -7.37
C PRO A 126 -17.33 10.03 -7.23
N LEU A 127 -16.31 10.21 -8.07
CA LEU A 127 -15.06 9.46 -7.97
C LEU A 127 -14.28 9.84 -6.71
N ALA A 128 -14.20 11.14 -6.40
CA ALA A 128 -13.53 11.62 -5.20
C ALA A 128 -14.19 11.08 -3.92
N GLN A 129 -15.52 10.99 -3.88
CA GLN A 129 -16.27 10.39 -2.77
C GLN A 129 -15.93 8.90 -2.59
N GLU A 130 -15.90 8.12 -3.66
CA GLU A 130 -15.52 6.71 -3.55
C GLU A 130 -14.06 6.52 -3.07
N LEU A 131 -13.17 7.43 -3.47
CA LEU A 131 -11.77 7.44 -3.02
C LEU A 131 -11.63 7.76 -1.52
N THR A 132 -12.42 8.67 -0.97
CA THR A 132 -12.38 8.97 0.48
C THR A 132 -12.93 7.83 1.34
N HIS A 133 -13.73 6.94 0.76
CA HIS A 133 -14.18 5.70 1.40
C HIS A 133 -13.11 4.60 1.44
N ILE A 134 -11.86 4.87 1.02
CA ILE A 134 -10.71 4.00 1.25
C ILE A 134 -9.94 4.54 2.47
N PRO A 135 -10.19 4.01 3.68
CA PRO A 135 -9.50 4.47 4.88
C PRO A 135 -8.04 4.05 4.86
N ALA A 136 -7.21 4.81 5.58
CA ALA A 136 -5.84 4.45 5.90
C ALA A 136 -5.62 4.58 7.41
N VAL A 137 -4.64 3.84 7.94
CA VAL A 137 -4.18 4.00 9.31
C VAL A 137 -2.76 4.54 9.34
N THR A 138 -2.52 5.35 10.38
CA THR A 138 -1.20 5.83 10.76
C THR A 138 -0.48 4.75 11.56
N VAL A 139 0.81 4.55 11.27
CA VAL A 139 1.69 3.64 11.99
C VAL A 139 2.96 4.40 12.36
N ALA A 140 3.28 4.43 13.65
CA ALA A 140 4.57 4.90 14.13
C ALA A 140 5.55 3.72 14.22
N VAL A 141 6.78 3.94 13.77
CA VAL A 141 7.84 2.93 13.84
C VAL A 141 8.91 3.45 14.78
N VAL A 142 9.12 2.76 15.90
CA VAL A 142 10.14 3.09 16.90
C VAL A 142 11.32 2.15 16.73
N ASN A 143 12.49 2.68 16.43
CA ASN A 143 13.72 1.90 16.39
C ASN A 143 14.47 2.09 17.71
N LEU A 144 14.63 0.99 18.46
CA LEU A 144 15.35 0.91 19.71
C LEU A 144 16.67 0.18 19.47
N GLN A 145 17.75 0.60 20.12
CA GLN A 145 19.05 -0.05 20.01
C GLN A 145 19.62 -0.29 21.40
N TYR A 146 19.89 -1.55 21.71
CA TYR A 146 20.42 -1.96 23.01
C TYR A 146 21.90 -2.31 22.91
N ARG A 147 22.68 -1.90 23.92
CA ARG A 147 24.05 -2.38 24.16
C ARG A 147 23.98 -3.61 25.07
N GLY A 148 24.62 -4.72 24.67
CA GLY A 148 24.64 -5.97 25.44
C GLY A 148 23.61 -7.00 24.97
N THR A 149 23.35 -8.04 25.78
CA THR A 149 22.42 -9.13 25.46
C THR A 149 20.96 -8.68 25.53
N ALA A 150 20.19 -8.91 24.46
CA ALA A 150 18.77 -8.68 24.45
C ALA A 150 18.09 -9.60 25.48
N PRO A 151 16.93 -9.19 26.04
CA PRO A 151 16.00 -10.16 26.62
C PRO A 151 15.73 -11.26 25.57
N ALA A 152 15.60 -12.51 26.02
CA ALA A 152 15.54 -13.72 25.19
C ALA A 152 14.67 -13.54 23.92
N PRO A 153 15.03 -14.16 22.79
CA PRO A 153 14.38 -13.93 21.50
C PRO A 153 12.87 -14.16 21.59
N LEU A 154 12.10 -13.08 21.44
CA LEU A 154 10.63 -13.08 21.38
C LEU A 154 10.11 -13.55 20.01
N PHE A 155 10.87 -14.36 19.29
CA PHE A 155 10.40 -14.96 18.04
C PHE A 155 9.31 -15.97 18.38
N GLY A 156 8.06 -15.63 18.07
CA GLY A 156 6.91 -16.53 18.24
C GLY A 156 6.15 -16.44 19.56
N THR A 157 6.50 -15.53 20.49
CA THR A 157 5.74 -15.35 21.74
C THR A 157 4.60 -14.32 21.61
N PRO A 158 3.44 -14.55 22.26
CA PRO A 158 2.14 -13.93 21.96
C PRO A 158 1.95 -12.50 22.50
N TYR A 159 3.00 -11.69 22.60
CA TYR A 159 2.91 -10.31 23.10
C TYR A 159 2.48 -9.29 22.03
N MET A 160 1.62 -9.70 21.08
CA MET A 160 0.88 -8.77 20.20
C MET A 160 -0.28 -8.13 20.98
N TYR A 161 0.02 -7.49 22.10
CA TYR A 161 -0.95 -6.71 22.85
C TYR A 161 -1.06 -5.32 22.22
N MET A 162 -2.31 -4.87 22.01
CA MET A 162 -2.65 -3.47 21.74
C MET A 162 -1.83 -2.76 20.64
N GLY A 163 -1.64 -3.39 19.47
CA GLY A 163 -1.04 -2.72 18.30
C GLY A 163 0.43 -2.34 18.45
N VAL A 164 1.17 -3.04 19.32
CA VAL A 164 2.62 -2.99 19.46
C VAL A 164 3.22 -4.24 18.79
N HIS A 165 4.06 -4.06 17.77
CA HIS A 165 4.65 -5.15 17.00
C HIS A 165 6.18 -5.06 16.96
N PRO A 166 6.89 -5.86 17.79
CA PRO A 166 8.35 -5.94 17.73
C PRO A 166 8.81 -6.73 16.50
N ILE A 167 9.75 -6.16 15.74
CA ILE A 167 10.48 -6.76 14.62
C ILE A 167 11.98 -6.63 14.94
N TYR A 168 12.69 -7.75 14.99
CA TYR A 168 14.15 -7.74 15.11
C TYR A 168 14.76 -7.53 13.73
N VAL A 169 15.68 -6.57 13.64
CA VAL A 169 16.38 -6.27 12.39
C VAL A 169 17.75 -6.95 12.43
N HIS A 170 17.97 -7.95 11.59
CA HIS A 170 19.31 -8.53 11.46
C HIS A 170 20.18 -7.60 10.60
N GLY A 171 21.28 -7.08 11.17
CA GLY A 171 22.21 -6.22 10.42
C GLY A 171 22.96 -5.14 11.21
N GLY A 172 22.84 -5.08 12.54
CA GLY A 172 23.63 -4.16 13.37
C GLY A 172 25.06 -4.66 13.67
N PRO A 173 25.97 -3.79 14.15
CA PRO A 173 27.26 -4.21 14.71
C PRO A 173 27.03 -5.29 15.79
N PRO A 174 27.95 -6.26 15.98
CA PRO A 174 27.73 -7.40 16.88
C PRO A 174 27.44 -7.04 18.35
N VAL A 175 27.70 -5.79 18.74
CA VAL A 175 27.52 -5.24 20.10
C VAL A 175 26.15 -4.58 20.29
N LEU A 176 25.39 -4.35 19.21
CA LEU A 176 24.15 -3.60 19.21
C LEU A 176 23.00 -4.44 18.68
N LEU A 177 21.93 -4.55 19.47
CA LEU A 177 20.72 -5.27 19.11
C LEU A 177 19.62 -4.28 18.72
N PRO A 178 19.32 -4.13 17.41
CA PRO A 178 18.24 -3.27 16.96
C PRO A 178 16.88 -3.99 17.09
N LEU A 179 15.95 -3.32 17.77
CA LEU A 179 14.55 -3.72 17.91
C LEU A 179 13.67 -2.64 17.30
N GLN A 180 12.89 -3.00 16.29
CA GLN A 180 11.88 -2.12 15.72
C GLN A 180 10.53 -2.44 16.36
N VAL A 181 9.78 -1.43 16.79
CA VAL A 181 8.43 -1.59 17.34
C VAL A 181 7.47 -0.79 16.48
N MET A 182 6.54 -1.46 15.82
CA MET A 182 5.45 -0.78 15.13
C MET A 182 4.31 -0.52 16.11
N LEU A 183 3.92 0.73 16.25
CA LEU A 183 2.79 1.20 17.05
C LEU A 183 1.72 1.72 16.10
N GLY A 184 0.54 1.13 16.08
CA GLY A 184 -0.50 1.58 15.13
C GLY A 184 -1.86 0.92 15.32
N GLY A 185 -2.78 1.29 14.43
CA GLY A 185 -4.17 0.86 14.45
C GLY A 185 -5.12 1.88 15.07
N SER A 186 -6.40 1.52 15.19
CA SER A 186 -7.49 2.44 15.56
C SER A 186 -7.31 3.16 16.91
N TRP A 187 -6.49 2.63 17.83
CA TRP A 187 -6.19 3.27 19.11
C TRP A 187 -5.13 4.39 19.01
N PHE A 188 -4.26 4.38 17.98
CA PHE A 188 -3.16 5.33 17.80
C PHE A 188 -3.62 6.70 17.25
N GLN A 189 -4.85 6.80 16.72
CA GLN A 189 -5.43 8.07 16.23
C GLN A 189 -5.57 9.16 17.33
N ARG A 190 -5.37 8.81 18.61
CA ARG A 190 -5.51 9.72 19.76
C ARG A 190 -4.21 10.28 20.34
N LEU A 191 -3.04 9.84 19.89
CA LEU A 191 -1.75 10.25 20.46
C LEU A 191 -0.92 11.02 19.43
N ARG A 192 -0.82 12.35 19.60
CA ARG A 192 0.19 13.18 18.94
C ARG A 192 1.37 13.39 19.90
N LEU A 193 2.33 12.48 19.89
CA LEU A 193 3.61 12.65 20.58
C LEU A 193 4.75 12.59 19.55
N GLY A 194 5.80 13.39 19.77
CA GLY A 194 6.92 13.67 18.86
C GLY A 194 7.83 12.48 18.58
N MET A 195 7.28 11.44 17.97
CA MET A 195 7.96 10.33 17.34
C MET A 195 7.84 10.47 15.82
N TRP A 196 8.82 9.99 15.06
CA TRP A 196 8.74 9.91 13.59
C TRP A 196 7.59 8.98 13.20
N GLY A 197 6.39 9.56 13.10
CA GLY A 197 5.18 8.88 12.66
C GLY A 197 5.03 9.03 11.16
N TYR A 198 4.78 7.92 10.47
CA TYR A 198 4.31 7.99 9.10
C TYR A 198 2.77 8.03 9.15
N GLY A 199 2.19 9.15 8.74
CA GLY A 199 0.73 9.33 8.65
C GLY A 199 0.12 8.55 7.49
N ASP A 200 -1.06 7.98 7.70
CA ASP A 200 -1.95 7.40 6.65
C ASP A 200 -1.27 6.42 5.67
N VAL A 201 -0.44 5.52 6.21
CA VAL A 201 0.49 4.68 5.42
C VAL A 201 -0.13 3.38 4.95
N VAL A 202 -1.07 2.84 5.74
CA VAL A 202 -1.60 1.49 5.51
C VAL A 202 -3.09 1.56 5.21
N PRO A 203 -3.50 1.42 3.93
CA PRO A 203 -4.90 1.34 3.55
C PRO A 203 -5.62 0.19 4.26
N GLN A 204 -6.83 0.46 4.73
CA GLN A 204 -7.71 -0.48 5.40
C GLN A 204 -8.83 -0.90 4.43
N PRO A 205 -8.78 -2.10 3.86
CA PRO A 205 -9.89 -2.59 3.06
C PRO A 205 -11.06 -2.96 3.97
N HIS A 206 -12.04 -2.07 4.14
CA HIS A 206 -13.21 -2.35 4.98
C HIS A 206 -14.33 -3.10 4.25
N THR A 207 -15.10 -3.86 5.02
CA THR A 207 -16.42 -4.35 4.60
C THR A 207 -17.40 -3.19 4.62
N GLY A 208 -17.67 -2.57 3.47
CA GLY A 208 -18.71 -1.54 3.37
C GLY A 208 -20.10 -2.12 3.65
N SER A 209 -20.97 -1.33 4.29
CA SER A 209 -22.38 -1.64 4.57
C SER A 209 -23.25 -1.76 3.31
N HIS A 210 -22.71 -1.43 2.13
CA HIS A 210 -23.39 -1.46 0.84
C HIS A 210 -22.60 -2.25 -0.21
N GLY A 211 -22.63 -3.59 -0.10
CA GLY A 211 -22.63 -4.54 -1.23
C GLY A 211 -21.50 -4.55 -2.27
N GLY A 212 -20.49 -3.68 -2.21
CA GLY A 212 -19.38 -3.62 -3.17
C GLY A 212 -18.12 -3.01 -2.57
N VAL A 213 -16.95 -3.56 -2.91
CA VAL A 213 -15.64 -3.02 -2.50
C VAL A 213 -15.45 -1.68 -3.23
N PRO A 214 -15.16 -0.55 -2.55
CA PRO A 214 -15.02 0.78 -3.16
C PRO A 214 -14.19 0.80 -4.46
N ILE A 215 -13.18 -0.07 -4.54
CA ILE A 215 -12.31 -0.26 -5.71
C ILE A 215 -13.04 -0.54 -7.03
N GLU A 216 -14.11 -1.34 -7.01
CA GLU A 216 -14.78 -1.74 -8.25
C GLU A 216 -15.64 -0.59 -8.79
N ARG A 217 -16.26 0.20 -7.90
CA ARG A 217 -16.99 1.41 -8.29
C ARG A 217 -16.06 2.45 -8.86
N ILE A 218 -14.88 2.63 -8.25
CA ILE A 218 -13.82 3.52 -8.75
C ILE A 218 -13.39 3.11 -10.17
N ARG A 219 -13.08 1.82 -10.38
CA ARG A 219 -12.66 1.30 -11.70
C ARG A 219 -13.76 1.46 -12.73
N HIS A 220 -14.98 1.08 -12.37
CA HIS A 220 -16.14 1.22 -13.25
C HIS A 220 -16.39 2.67 -13.66
N PHE A 221 -16.28 3.62 -12.72
CA PHE A 221 -16.41 5.05 -13.03
C PHE A 221 -15.34 5.52 -14.02
N ILE A 222 -14.08 5.14 -13.81
CA ILE A 222 -12.96 5.47 -14.71
C ILE A 222 -13.21 4.92 -16.11
N GLU A 223 -13.66 3.67 -16.21
CA GLU A 223 -13.96 3.01 -17.49
C GLU A 223 -15.16 3.64 -18.20
N GLN A 224 -16.27 3.88 -17.48
CA GLN A 224 -17.49 4.47 -18.02
C GLN A 224 -17.27 5.88 -18.56
N GLN A 225 -16.50 6.71 -17.85
CA GLN A 225 -16.16 8.07 -18.25
C GLN A 225 -14.98 8.11 -19.25
N GLN A 226 -14.41 6.93 -19.56
CA GLN A 226 -13.23 6.75 -20.41
C GLN A 226 -12.07 7.65 -19.98
N LEU A 227 -11.88 7.84 -18.68
CA LEU A 227 -10.86 8.75 -18.17
C LEU A 227 -9.48 8.19 -18.52
N PRO A 228 -8.56 9.02 -19.05
CA PRO A 228 -7.19 8.59 -19.27
C PRO A 228 -6.41 8.60 -17.95
N LEU A 229 -6.88 7.78 -17.01
CA LEU A 229 -6.41 7.68 -15.64
C LEU A 229 -6.27 6.20 -15.26
N SER A 230 -5.15 5.83 -14.67
CA SER A 230 -4.93 4.51 -14.09
C SER A 230 -4.49 4.63 -12.65
N LEU A 231 -4.98 3.73 -11.79
CA LEU A 231 -4.70 3.74 -10.36
C LEU A 231 -3.81 2.56 -9.97
N ILE A 232 -2.71 2.83 -9.27
CA ILE A 232 -1.73 1.82 -8.82
C ILE A 232 -1.30 2.08 -7.38
N GLY A 233 -0.69 1.07 -6.75
CA GLY A 233 -0.16 1.18 -5.39
C GLY A 233 -1.12 0.70 -4.30
N ALA A 234 -0.72 0.94 -3.05
CA ALA A 234 -1.25 0.25 -1.88
C ALA A 234 -2.75 0.48 -1.65
N SER A 235 -3.27 1.64 -2.03
CA SER A 235 -4.70 1.95 -1.90
C SER A 235 -5.58 1.12 -2.82
N TYR A 236 -5.00 0.48 -3.85
CA TYR A 236 -5.78 -0.12 -4.94
C TYR A 236 -5.45 -1.58 -5.25
N GLY A 237 -4.16 -1.91 -5.32
CA GLY A 237 -3.65 -3.18 -5.85
C GLY A 237 -3.33 -4.24 -4.81
N GLY A 238 -3.39 -3.89 -3.51
CA GLY A 238 -2.85 -4.69 -2.41
C GLY A 238 -1.75 -3.93 -1.66
N VAL A 239 -1.57 -4.21 -0.38
CA VAL A 239 -0.73 -3.39 0.52
C VAL A 239 0.75 -3.79 0.52
N SER A 240 1.11 -4.94 -0.05
CA SER A 240 2.50 -5.40 -0.04
C SER A 240 3.32 -4.75 -1.15
N VAL A 241 4.64 -4.70 -0.98
CA VAL A 241 5.57 -4.21 -2.01
C VAL A 241 5.43 -5.01 -3.31
N ASN A 242 5.24 -6.33 -3.21
CA ASN A 242 5.04 -7.19 -4.38
C ASN A 242 3.75 -6.85 -5.13
N ASP A 243 2.66 -6.60 -4.41
CA ASP A 243 1.38 -6.19 -5.00
C ASP A 243 1.50 -4.82 -5.70
N CYS A 244 2.19 -3.87 -5.06
CA CYS A 244 2.46 -2.56 -5.66
C CYS A 244 3.24 -2.69 -6.98
N ILE A 245 4.32 -3.48 -6.99
CA ILE A 245 5.12 -3.74 -8.20
C ILE A 245 4.28 -4.42 -9.28
N ALA A 246 3.49 -5.43 -8.93
CA ALA A 246 2.62 -6.14 -9.87
C ALA A 246 1.53 -5.21 -10.44
N SER A 247 0.93 -4.37 -9.61
CA SER A 247 -0.10 -3.40 -10.02
C SER A 247 0.45 -2.37 -11.01
N ALA A 248 1.68 -1.88 -10.78
CA ALA A 248 2.36 -0.95 -11.67
C ALA A 248 2.64 -1.59 -13.04
N LYS A 249 3.20 -2.81 -13.05
CA LYS A 249 3.44 -3.57 -14.29
C LYS A 249 2.16 -3.82 -15.08
N ALA A 250 1.08 -4.21 -14.41
CA ALA A 250 -0.20 -4.47 -15.06
C ALA A 250 -0.82 -3.19 -15.66
N ALA A 251 -0.69 -2.05 -14.98
CA ALA A 251 -1.18 -0.78 -15.52
C ALA A 251 -0.41 -0.36 -16.77
N VAL A 252 0.91 -0.47 -16.76
CA VAL A 252 1.75 -0.17 -17.94
C VAL A 252 1.46 -1.14 -19.09
N GLY A 253 1.31 -2.44 -18.80
CA GLY A 253 0.97 -3.44 -19.82
C GLY A 253 -0.35 -3.15 -20.53
N ARG A 254 -1.36 -2.66 -19.80
CA ARG A 254 -2.63 -2.23 -20.41
C ARG A 254 -2.49 -1.00 -21.31
N LEU A 255 -1.56 -0.10 -21.01
CA LEU A 255 -1.34 1.12 -21.80
C LEU A 255 -0.52 0.86 -23.06
N MET A 256 0.42 -0.08 -23.01
CA MET A 256 1.25 -0.43 -24.16
C MET A 256 0.59 -1.41 -25.14
N GLY A 257 -0.68 -1.77 -24.93
CA GLY A 257 -1.47 -2.52 -25.91
C GLY A 257 -1.40 -4.05 -25.82
N GLY A 258 -0.83 -4.63 -24.75
CA GLY A 258 -0.85 -6.07 -24.49
C GLY A 258 0.03 -6.91 -25.41
#